data_AF-A0A2V9ZN20-F1
#
_entry.id   AF-A0A2V9ZN20-F1
#
_cell.length_a   1.000
_cell.length_b   1.000
_cell.length_c   1.000
_cell.angle_alpha   90.00
_cell.angle_beta   90.00
_cell.angle_gamma   90.00
#
_symmetry.space_group_name_H-M   'P 1'
#
loop_
_entity.id
_entity.type
_entity.pdbx_description
1 polymer ?
#
loop_
_entity_poly.entity_id
_entity_poly.type
_entity_poly.pdbx_seq_one_letter_code
_entity_poly.pdbx_strand_id
1 'polypeptide(L)' 'MGTLKLIAGFGIILALIYGSWMIIPPYFANYQFEDEIKSEALHSTYTTKTEDDIRNAVLKQAKELEIPLTREQIKVQRA' A
#
# COMPACT_ATOMS: atom_id res chain seq x y z
N MET A 1 -14.20 -38.26 -18.52
CA MET A 1 -12.98 -37.94 -17.74
C MET A 1 -12.24 -36.71 -18.25
N GLY A 2 -12.08 -36.50 -19.58
CA GLY A 2 -11.39 -35.32 -20.12
C GLY A 2 -12.07 -33.97 -19.83
N THR A 3 -13.38 -33.88 -20.00
CA THR A 3 -14.14 -32.64 -19.74
C THR A 3 -14.07 -32.19 -18.28
N LEU A 4 -14.14 -33.13 -17.33
CA LEU A 4 -14.03 -32.82 -15.90
C LEU A 4 -12.63 -32.28 -15.55
N LYS A 5 -11.57 -32.86 -16.14
CA LYS A 5 -10.19 -32.36 -15.98
C LYS A 5 -10.02 -30.97 -16.58
N LEU A 6 -10.63 -30.68 -17.72
CA LEU A 6 -10.61 -29.36 -18.34
C LEU A 6 -11.33 -28.32 -17.46
N ILE A 7 -12.54 -28.64 -16.98
CA ILE A 7 -13.30 -27.75 -16.09
C ILE A 7 -12.52 -27.49 -14.79
N ALA A 8 -11.93 -28.53 -14.19
CA ALA A 8 -11.10 -28.37 -13.00
C ALA A 8 -9.85 -27.51 -13.27
N GLY A 9 -9.19 -27.73 -14.41
CA GLY A 9 -8.02 -26.93 -14.82
C GLY A 9 -8.37 -25.46 -15.00
N PHE A 10 -9.44 -25.14 -15.73
CA PHE A 10 -9.91 -23.76 -15.87
C PHE A 10 -10.36 -23.15 -14.54
N GLY A 11 -11.03 -23.93 -13.68
CA GLY A 11 -11.41 -23.50 -12.34
C GLY A 11 -10.22 -23.10 -11.47
N ILE A 12 -9.12 -23.86 -11.53
CA ILE A 12 -7.88 -23.53 -10.81
C ILE A 12 -7.26 -22.24 -11.35
N ILE A 13 -7.19 -22.08 -12.67
CA ILE A 13 -6.63 -20.87 -13.28
C ILE A 13 -7.44 -19.63 -12.88
N LEU A 14 -8.77 -19.71 -12.94
CA LEU A 14 -9.65 -18.60 -12.52
C LEU A 14 -9.50 -18.30 -11.03
N ALA A 15 -9.39 -19.32 -10.18
CA ALA A 15 -9.15 -19.13 -8.75
C ALA A 15 -7.81 -18.43 -8.47
N LEU A 16 -6.75 -18.77 -9.22
CA LEU A 16 -5.45 -18.12 -9.11
C LEU A 16 -5.51 -16.66 -9.57
N ILE A 17 -6.13 -16.38 -10.72
CA ILE A 17 -6.29 -15.00 -11.23
C ILE A 17 -7.07 -14.16 -10.22
N TYR A 18 -8.18 -14.68 -9.71
CA TYR A 18 -8.99 -14.00 -8.71
C TYR A 18 -8.22 -13.75 -7.41
N GLY A 19 -7.50 -14.76 -6.91
CA GLY A 19 -6.65 -14.61 -5.73
C GLY A 19 -5.54 -13.57 -5.93
N SER A 20 -4.89 -13.58 -7.09
CA SER A 20 -3.87 -12.58 -7.44
C SER A 20 -4.45 -11.17 -7.51
N TRP A 21 -5.62 -10.98 -8.12
CA TRP A 21 -6.30 -9.67 -8.12
C TRP A 21 -6.68 -9.16 -6.74
N MET A 22 -6.88 -10.05 -5.76
CA MET A 22 -7.16 -9.64 -4.39
C MET A 22 -5.89 -9.33 -3.59
N ILE A 23 -4.78 -10.03 -3.85
CA ILE A 23 -3.54 -9.92 -3.07
C ILE A 23 -2.61 -8.82 -3.61
N ILE A 24 -2.53 -8.67 -4.93
CA ILE A 24 -1.60 -7.74 -5.58
C ILE A 24 -1.88 -6.29 -5.17
N PRO A 25 -3.12 -5.77 -5.22
CA PRO A 25 -3.36 -4.36 -4.91
C PRO A 25 -3.00 -3.97 -3.47
N PRO A 26 -3.40 -4.72 -2.42
CA PRO A 26 -2.98 -4.40 -1.05
C PRO A 26 -1.47 -4.46 -0.83
N TYR A 27 -0.79 -5.44 -1.43
CA TYR A 27 0.66 -5.56 -1.30
C TYR A 27 1.38 -4.42 -2.01
N PHE A 28 0.91 -4.07 -3.21
CA PHE A 28 1.44 -2.96 -3.99
C PHE A 28 1.22 -1.61 -3.29
N ALA A 29 0.03 -1.37 -2.74
CA ALA A 29 -0.29 -0.17 -1.97
C ALA A 29 0.64 0.01 -0.77
N ASN A 30 0.90 -1.07 -0.02
CA ASN A 30 1.83 -1.03 1.11
C ASN A 30 3.27 -0.70 0.67
N TYR A 31 3.74 -1.31 -0.42
CA TYR A 31 5.07 -1.03 -0.96
C TYR A 31 5.19 0.43 -1.44
N GLN A 32 4.18 0.90 -2.15
CA GLN A 32 4.11 2.29 -2.63
C GLN A 32 4.13 3.28 -1.45
N PHE A 33 3.36 3.00 -0.39
CA PHE A 33 3.32 3.84 0.80
C PHE A 33 4.67 3.92 1.52
N GLU A 34 5.41 2.80 1.58
CA GLU A 34 6.74 2.79 2.17
C GLU A 34 7.71 3.71 1.42
N ASP A 35 7.67 3.68 0.08
CA ASP A 35 8.50 4.55 -0.76
C ASP A 35 8.12 6.03 -0.62
N GLU A 36 6.82 6.31 -0.63
CA GLU A 36 6.25 7.64 -0.44
C GLU A 36 6.62 8.25 0.92
N ILE A 37 6.61 7.48 2.01
CA ILE A 37 7.07 7.93 3.33
C ILE A 37 8.55 8.27 3.30
N LYS A 38 9.39 7.43 2.68
CA LYS A 38 10.84 7.68 2.60
C LYS A 38 11.13 8.96 1.83
N SER A 39 10.44 9.16 0.71
CA SER A 39 10.54 10.37 -0.10
C SER A 39 10.11 11.61 0.70
N GLU A 40 8.98 11.55 1.40
CA GLU A 40 8.50 12.66 2.24
C GLU A 40 9.47 12.96 3.39
N ALA A 41 10.07 11.94 4.01
CA ALA A 41 11.06 12.12 5.08
C ALA A 41 12.35 12.79 4.56
N LEU A 42 12.86 12.34 3.40
CA LEU A 42 14.03 12.94 2.75
C LEU A 42 13.75 14.39 2.36
N HIS A 43 12.62 14.65 1.69
CA HIS A 43 12.23 15.99 1.30
C HIS A 43 12.10 16.91 2.53
N SER A 44 11.49 16.40 3.60
CA SER A 44 11.28 17.15 4.85
C SER A 44 12.57 17.55 5.56
N THR A 45 13.68 16.88 5.29
CA THR A 45 15.01 17.23 5.83
C THR A 45 15.50 18.59 5.31
N TYR A 46 15.09 18.97 4.09
CA TYR A 46 15.53 20.18 3.41
C TYR A 46 14.48 21.30 3.41
N THR A 47 13.36 21.11 4.10
CA THR A 47 12.24 22.05 4.14
C THR A 47 11.97 22.53 5.55
N THR A 48 11.23 23.64 5.66
CA THR A 48 10.77 24.19 6.94
C THR A 48 9.42 23.62 7.38
N LYS A 49 8.96 22.49 6.79
CA LYS A 49 7.70 21.84 7.18
C LYS A 49 7.70 21.53 8.68
N THR A 50 6.59 21.76 9.37
CA THR A 50 6.45 21.35 10.77
C THR A 50 6.22 19.84 10.86
N GLU A 51 6.41 19.24 12.02
CA GLU A 51 6.12 17.81 12.22
C GLU A 51 4.65 17.48 11.94
N ASP A 52 3.75 18.42 12.25
CA ASP A 52 2.31 18.26 12.02
C ASP A 52 1.96 18.33 10.52
N ASP A 53 2.68 19.15 9.74
CA ASP A 53 2.56 19.17 8.27
C ASP A 53 2.99 17.84 7.65
N ILE A 54 4.12 17.29 8.11
CA ILE A 54 4.64 16.00 7.67
C ILE A 54 3.63 14.90 8.01
N ARG A 55 3.09 14.92 9.23
CA ARG A 55 2.06 13.96 9.67
C ARG A 55 0.83 14.02 8.78
N ASN A 56 0.37 15.22 8.43
CA ASN A 56 -0.78 15.40 7.56
C ASN A 56 -0.51 14.95 6.11
N ALA A 57 0.70 15.17 5.60
CA ALA A 57 1.12 14.68 4.29
C ALA A 57 1.15 13.14 4.22
N VAL A 58 1.74 12.49 5.22
CA VAL A 58 1.75 11.03 5.33
C VAL A 58 0.34 10.47 5.47
N LEU A 59 -0.53 11.11 6.27
CA LEU A 59 -1.92 10.68 6.43
C LEU A 59 -2.71 10.82 5.12
N LYS A 60 -2.42 11.84 4.31
CA LYS A 60 -3.02 12.01 2.99
C LYS A 60 -2.63 10.87 2.05
N GLN A 61 -1.34 10.55 1.97
CA GLN A 61 -0.83 9.43 1.16
C GLN A 61 -1.45 8.08 1.60
N ALA A 62 -1.54 7.84 2.91
CA ALA A 62 -2.20 6.65 3.44
C ALA A 62 -3.67 6.52 2.97
N LYS A 63 -4.41 7.63 2.94
CA LYS A 63 -5.81 7.63 2.44
C LYS A 63 -5.90 7.38 0.94
N GLU A 64 -4.99 7.93 0.15
CA GLU A 64 -4.94 7.74 -1.31
C GLU A 64 -4.66 6.28 -1.67
N LEU A 65 -3.88 5.59 -0.84
CA LEU A 65 -3.54 4.16 -1.00
C LEU A 65 -4.48 3.21 -0.23
N GLU A 66 -5.59 3.74 0.31
CA GLU A 66 -6.58 2.98 1.10
C GLU A 66 -5.97 2.24 2.30
N ILE A 67 -4.87 2.75 2.85
CA ILE A 67 -4.19 2.17 4.00
C ILE A 67 -4.89 2.65 5.28
N PRO A 68 -5.42 1.73 6.10
CA PRO A 68 -6.10 2.08 7.34
C PRO A 68 -5.07 2.51 8.39
N LEU A 69 -4.89 3.82 8.53
CA LEU A 69 -3.96 4.43 9.46
C LEU A 69 -4.61 5.65 10.14
N THR A 70 -4.40 5.77 11.44
CA THR A 70 -4.82 6.94 12.23
C THR A 70 -3.68 7.94 12.37
N ARG A 71 -4.01 9.20 12.63
CA ARG A 71 -3.02 10.27 12.78
C ARG A 71 -2.05 9.99 13.94
N GLU A 72 -2.56 9.39 15.01
CA GLU A 72 -1.84 9.09 16.25
C GLU A 72 -0.79 8.00 16.06
N GLN A 73 -0.96 7.14 15.05
CA GLN A 73 0.01 6.10 14.70
C GLN A 73 1.23 6.67 13.95
N ILE A 74 1.16 7.90 13.44
CA ILE A 74 2.24 8.54 12.69
C ILE A 74 3.15 9.32 13.64
N LYS A 75 4.38 8.82 13.82
CA LYS A 75 5.42 9.45 14.63
C LYS A 75 6.48 10.04 13.72
N VAL A 76 6.70 11.35 13.87
CA VAL A 76 7.79 12.06 13.21
C VAL A 76 8.92 12.20 14.22
N GLN A 77 10.13 11.83 13.83
CA GLN A 77 11.34 12.02 14.64
C GLN A 77 12.37 12.71 13.76
N ARG A 78 13.01 13.73 14.32
CA ARG A 78 14.13 14.45 13.69
C ARG A 78 15.38 14.17 14.51
N ALA A 79 16.47 13.85 13.82
CA ALA A 79 17.79 13.67 14.41
C ALA A 79 18.53 15.00 14.52
#